data_AF-A0A1I4VWX2-F1
#
_entry.id   AF-A0A1I4VWX2-F1
#
_cell.length_a   1.000
_cell.length_b   1.000
_cell.length_c   1.000
_cell.angle_alpha   90.00
_cell.angle_beta   90.00
_cell.angle_gamma   90.00
#
_symmetry.space_group_name_H-M   'P 1'
#
loop_
_entity.id
_entity.type
_entity.pdbx_description
1 polymer ?
#
loop_
_entity_poly.entity_id
_entity_poly.type
_entity_poly.pdbx_seq_one_letter_code
_entity_poly.pdbx_strand_id
1 'polypeptide(L)' 'MTTITLKINEKSKKGKAFLEMARVFSENSKEIVLIEEEDKSPYNPEFVKRIKKASTEKGRLMESAEDLWESIK' A
#
# COMPACT_ATOMS: atom_id res chain seq x y z
N MET A 1 28.87 9.57 3.52
CA MET A 1 27.62 8.84 3.21
C MET A 1 27.36 9.02 1.72
N THR A 2 27.13 7.93 0.99
CA THR A 2 26.86 7.95 -0.45
C THR A 2 25.46 7.40 -0.66
N THR A 3 24.65 8.09 -1.46
CA THR A 3 23.26 7.70 -1.71
C THR A 3 23.13 7.14 -3.12
N ILE A 4 22.54 5.96 -3.23
CA ILE A 4 22.21 5.30 -4.50
C ILE A 4 20.70 5.08 -4.54
N THR A 5 20.04 5.60 -5.57
CA THR A 5 18.61 5.36 -5.80
C THR A 5 18.44 4.21 -6.78
N LEU A 6 17.72 3.17 -6.38
CA LEU A 6 17.47 1.98 -7.19
C LEU A 6 15.96 1.82 -7.39
N LYS A 7 15.53 1.68 -8.65
CA LYS A 7 14.14 1.37 -8.99
C LYS A 7 13.98 -0.13 -9.18
N ILE A 8 13.26 -0.79 -8.27
CA ILE A 8 13.11 -2.24 -8.25
C ILE A 8 11.66 -2.61 -8.55
N ASN A 9 11.46 -3.56 -9.47
CA ASN A 9 10.16 -4.18 -9.67
C ASN A 9 10.00 -5.36 -8.70
N GLU A 10 9.25 -5.16 -7.61
CA GLU A 10 9.03 -6.18 -6.57
C GLU A 10 8.31 -7.43 -7.09
N LYS A 11 7.54 -7.31 -8.19
CA LYS A 11 6.83 -8.43 -8.82
C LYS A 11 7.76 -9.35 -9.62
N SER A 12 8.99 -8.92 -9.88
CA SER A 12 9.98 -9.72 -10.60
C SER A 12 10.76 -10.63 -9.64
N LYS A 13 11.15 -11.84 -10.09
CA LYS A 13 11.96 -12.77 -9.28
C LYS A 13 13.26 -12.13 -8.77
N LYS A 14 13.95 -11.38 -9.64
CA LYS A 14 15.21 -10.71 -9.31
C LYS A 14 14.99 -9.55 -8.32
N GLY A 15 13.95 -8.75 -8.53
CA GLY A 15 13.63 -7.63 -7.66
C GLY A 15 13.26 -8.10 -6.25
N LYS A 16 12.43 -9.14 -6.14
CA LYS A 16 12.11 -9.76 -4.85
C LYS A 16 13.36 -10.26 -4.12
N ALA A 17 14.23 -11.00 -4.82
CA ALA A 17 15.46 -11.52 -4.21
C ALA A 17 16.39 -10.41 -3.70
N PHE A 18 16.54 -9.32 -4.46
CA PHE A 18 17.34 -8.18 -4.04
C PHE A 18 16.76 -7.46 -2.82
N LEU A 19 15.44 -7.27 -2.77
CA LEU A 19 14.77 -6.62 -1.64
C LEU A 19 14.93 -7.41 -0.34
N GLU A 20 14.74 -8.73 -0.39
CA GLU A 20 14.95 -9.60 0.78
C GLU A 20 16.40 -9.52 1.28
N MET A 21 17.37 -9.56 0.36
CA MET A 21 18.79 -9.38 0.71
C MET A 21 19.03 -8.02 1.37
N ALA A 22 18.51 -6.94 0.80
CA ALA A 22 18.68 -5.60 1.34
C ALA A 22 18.06 -5.45 2.74
N ARG A 23 16.89 -6.05 2.98
CA ARG A 23 16.21 -6.06 4.29
C ARG A 23 17.07 -6.70 5.36
N VAL A 24 17.63 -7.88 5.09
CA VAL A 24 18.53 -8.58 6.02
C VAL A 24 19.74 -7.72 6.41
N PHE A 25 20.33 -7.01 5.45
CA PHE A 25 21.46 -6.13 5.72
C PHE A 25 21.07 -4.86 6.51
N SER A 26 19.86 -4.33 6.30
CA SER A 26 19.35 -3.14 6.97
C SER A 26 18.87 -3.41 8.40
N GLU A 27 18.37 -4.61 8.71
CA GLU A 27 17.80 -4.94 10.03
C GLU A 27 18.84 -4.93 11.17
N ASN A 28 20.12 -5.13 10.86
CA ASN A 28 21.17 -5.33 11.86
C ASN A 28 22.34 -4.33 11.74
N SER A 29 22.25 -3.33 10.86
CA SER A 29 23.31 -2.35 10.66
C SER A 29 22.76 -0.94 10.39
N LYS A 30 23.52 0.09 10.80
CA LYS A 30 23.26 1.49 10.39
C LYS A 30 24.02 1.88 9.12
N GLU A 31 24.74 0.92 8.53
CA GLU A 31 25.58 1.12 7.35
C GLU A 31 24.75 1.17 6.07
N ILE A 32 23.63 0.44 6.05
CA ILE A 32 22.67 0.42 4.96
C ILE A 32 21.32 0.88 5.50
N VAL A 33 20.75 1.91 4.86
CA VAL A 33 19.43 2.43 5.18
C VAL A 33 18.52 2.20 3.97
N LEU A 34 17.47 1.40 4.16
CA LEU A 34 16.40 1.27 3.18
C LEU A 34 15.45 2.46 3.30
N ILE A 35 15.30 3.21 2.21
CA ILE A 35 14.31 4.26 2.08
C ILE A 35 13.22 3.71 1.16
N GLU A 36 12.19 3.11 1.75
CA GLU A 36 11.00 2.72 1.02
C GLU A 36 10.19 4.00 0.75
N GLU A 37 10.17 4.46 -0.50
CA GLU A 37 9.15 5.39 -0.94
C GLU A 37 7.83 4.61 -0.98
N GLU A 38 7.12 4.57 0.15
CA GLU A 38 5.71 4.26 0.09
C GLU A 38 5.10 5.24 -0.91
N ASP A 39 4.43 4.72 -1.94
CA ASP A 39 3.52 5.51 -2.77
C ASP A 39 2.49 6.11 -1.79
N LYS A 40 2.81 7.29 -1.27
CA LYS A 40 1.93 8.03 -0.38
C LYS A 40 0.70 8.25 -1.21
N SER A 41 -0.36 7.54 -0.85
CA SER A 41 -1.63 7.71 -1.50
C SER A 41 -1.91 9.22 -1.53
N PRO A 42 -2.27 9.79 -2.68
CA PRO A 42 -2.62 11.22 -2.73
C PRO A 42 -3.87 11.49 -1.88
N TYR A 43 -4.56 10.44 -1.43
CA TYR A 43 -5.73 10.49 -0.59
C TYR A 43 -5.38 10.41 0.89
N ASN A 44 -6.24 11.03 1.71
CA ASN A 44 -6.15 10.98 3.15
C ASN A 44 -6.09 9.50 3.64
N PRO A 45 -5.18 9.14 4.56
CA PRO A 45 -5.04 7.77 5.06
C PRO A 45 -6.33 7.16 5.64
N GLU A 46 -7.16 7.96 6.33
CA GLU A 46 -8.44 7.51 6.87
C GLU A 46 -9.46 7.20 5.76
N PHE A 47 -9.42 7.96 4.66
CA PHE A 47 -10.22 7.66 3.48
C PHE A 47 -9.82 6.30 2.87
N VAL A 48 -8.51 6.09 2.68
CA VAL A 48 -7.99 4.82 2.13
C VAL A 48 -8.37 3.63 3.01
N LYS A 49 -8.27 3.77 4.35
CA LYS A 49 -8.70 2.73 5.30
C LYS A 49 -10.19 2.40 5.15
N ARG A 50 -11.06 3.40 5.05
CA ARG A 50 -12.52 3.19 4.87
C ARG A 50 -12.83 2.46 3.58
N ILE A 51 -12.18 2.82 2.46
CA ILE A 51 -12.36 2.15 1.17
C ILE A 51 -11.88 0.69 1.23
N LYS A 52 -10.69 0.44 1.79
CA LYS A 52 -10.19 -0.93 1.97
C LYS A 52 -11.15 -1.78 2.79
N LYS A 53 -11.69 -1.23 3.89
CA LYS A 53 -12.70 -1.91 4.71
C LYS A 53 -13.96 -2.23 3.91
N ALA A 54 -14.55 -1.23 3.23
CA ALA A 54 -15.73 -1.42 2.40
C ALA A 54 -15.51 -2.45 1.27
N SER A 55 -14.31 -2.51 0.68
CA SER A 55 -13.98 -3.49 -0.37
C SER A 55 -14.00 -4.95 0.09
N THR A 56 -13.81 -5.18 1.39
CA THR A 56 -13.83 -6.53 1.99
C THR A 56 -15.19 -6.93 2.54
N GLU A 57 -16.11 -5.98 2.69
CA GLU A 57 -17.44 -6.23 3.23
C GLU A 57 -18.38 -6.73 2.12
N LYS A 58 -19.32 -7.62 2.49
CA LYS A 58 -20.38 -8.05 1.59
C LYS A 58 -21.34 -6.85 1.44
N GLY A 59 -21.15 -6.09 0.37
CA GLY A 59 -21.93 -4.88 0.09
C GLY A 59 -23.43 -5.15 0.05
N ARG A 60 -24.23 -4.08 0.13
CA ARG A 60 -25.68 -4.15 -0.04
C ARG A 60 -26.03 -3.86 -1.49
N LEU A 61 -26.85 -4.71 -2.09
CA LEU A 61 -27.43 -4.43 -3.40
C LEU A 61 -28.60 -3.47 -3.18
N MET A 62 -28.57 -2.32 -3.85
CA MET A 62 -29.70 -1.39 -3.89
C MET A 62 -30.40 -1.60 -5.23
N GLU A 63 -31.69 -1.89 -5.20
CA GLU A 63 -32.46 -2.25 -6.41
C GLU A 63 -32.96 -0.99 -7.14
N SER A 64 -33.13 0.12 -6.42
CA SER A 64 -33.54 1.42 -6.97
C SER A 64 -32.74 2.60 -6.41
N ALA A 65 -32.90 3.77 -7.04
CA ALA A 65 -32.32 5.02 -6.54
C ALA A 65 -33.01 5.46 -5.25
N GLU A 66 -34.31 5.21 -5.11
CA GLU A 66 -35.09 5.47 -3.91
C GLU A 66 -34.54 4.70 -2.71
N ASP A 67 -34.23 3.40 -2.86
CA ASP A 67 -33.63 2.58 -1.81
C ASP A 67 -32.26 3.12 -1.35
N LEU A 68 -31.47 3.63 -2.30
CA LEU A 68 -30.20 4.28 -2.00
C LEU A 68 -30.43 5.53 -1.13
N TRP A 69 -31.34 6.41 -1.54
CA TRP A 69 -31.61 7.65 -0.81
C TRP A 69 -32.22 7.40 0.57
N GLU A 70 -33.05 6.37 0.72
CA GLU A 70 -33.58 5.97 2.03
C GLU A 70 -32.50 5.41 2.95
N SER A 71 -31.50 4.71 2.39
CA SER A 71 -30.41 4.14 3.19
C SER A 71 -29.42 5.15 3.76
N ILE A 72 -29.43 6.39 3.24
CA ILE A 72 -28.53 7.49 3.62
C ILE A 72 -29.18 8.41 4.67
N LYS A 73 -30.50 8.31 4.89
CA LYS A 73 -31.22 9.04 5.95
C LYS A 73 -30.86 8.52 7.34
#